data_AF-A0A5K0VV52-F1
#
_entry.id   AF-A0A5K0VV52-F1
#
_cell.length_a   1.000
_cell.length_b   1.000
_cell.length_c   1.000
_cell.angle_alpha   90.00
_cell.angle_beta   90.00
_cell.angle_gamma   90.00
#
_symmetry.space_group_name_H-M   'P 1'
#
loop_
_entity.id
_entity.type
_entity.pdbx_description
1 polymer ?
#
loop_
_entity_poly.entity_id
_entity_poly.type
_entity_poly.pdbx_seq_one_letter_code
_entity_poly.pdbx_strand_id
1 'polypeptide(L)' 'DSKEPLEWPARQKIAIGAARGLRYLHEECRVGCIVHRDMRPNNILITHDFEPL' A
#
# COMPACT_ATOMS: atom_id res chain seq x y z
N ASP A 1 8.25 24.51 -4.90
CA ASP A 1 7.62 23.97 -3.68
C ASP A 1 8.21 22.62 -3.31
N SER A 2 9.17 22.61 -2.39
CA SER A 2 9.63 21.38 -1.76
C SER A 2 8.59 20.97 -0.71
N LYS A 3 7.70 20.04 -1.05
CA LYS A 3 6.84 19.41 -0.05
C LYS A 3 7.72 18.68 0.94
N GLU A 4 7.58 19.02 2.22
CA GLU A 4 8.27 18.28 3.26
C GLU A 4 7.86 16.80 3.22
N PRO A 5 8.83 15.89 3.31
CA PRO A 5 8.52 14.47 3.34
C PRO A 5 7.63 14.10 4.54
N LEU A 6 6.76 13.10 4.39
CA LEU A 6 5.93 12.60 5.49
C LEU A 6 6.78 12.18 6.70
N GLU A 7 6.26 12.38 7.91
CA GLU A 7 6.85 11.85 9.13
C GLU A 7 7.01 10.32 9.06
N TRP A 8 8.06 9.81 9.69
CA TRP A 8 8.40 8.38 9.65
C TRP A 8 7.24 7.44 10.01
N PRO A 9 6.44 7.69 11.07
CA PRO A 9 5.31 6.83 11.41
C PRO A 9 4.29 6.68 10.28
N ALA A 10 4.00 7.76 9.54
CA ALA A 10 3.07 7.72 8.41
C ALA A 10 3.63 6.86 7.27
N ARG A 11 4.93 6.95 6.99
CA ARG A 11 5.58 6.11 5.97
C ARG A 11 5.54 4.62 6.34
N GLN A 12 5.81 4.29 7.59
CA GLN A 12 5.73 2.91 8.07
C GLN A 12 4.31 2.36 7.93
N LYS A 13 3.31 3.17 8.27
CA LYS A 13 1.89 2.81 8.14
C LYS A 13 1.52 2.47 6.70
N ILE A 14 1.91 3.31 5.74
CA ILE A 14 1.70 3.09 4.31
C ILE A 14 2.41 1.80 3.84
N ALA A 15 3.69 1.62 4.22
CA ALA A 15 4.47 0.45 3.81
C ALA A 15 3.87 -0.86 4.33
N ILE A 16 3.46 -0.90 5.60
CA ILE A 16 2.79 -2.06 6.20
C ILE A 16 1.45 -2.32 5.50
N GLY A 17 0.68 -1.27 5.22
CA GLY A 17 -0.59 -1.37 4.50
C GLY A 17 -0.43 -1.97 3.11
N ALA A 18 0.52 -1.47 2.32
CA ALA A 18 0.83 -1.99 0.99
C ALA A 18 1.27 -3.46 1.04
N ALA A 19 2.10 -3.84 2.01
CA ALA A 19 2.53 -5.23 2.19
C ALA A 19 1.36 -6.16 2.56
N ARG A 20 0.43 -5.71 3.40
CA ARG A 20 -0.80 -6.44 3.74
C ARG A 20 -1.69 -6.66 2.52
N GLY A 21 -1.91 -5.61 1.73
CA GLY A 21 -2.67 -5.72 0.48
C GLY A 21 -2.03 -6.70 -0.51
N LEU A 22 -0.70 -6.67 -0.66
CA LEU A 22 0.00 -7.61 -1.52
C LEU A 22 -0.08 -9.06 -1.02
N ARG A 23 0.07 -9.28 0.29
CA ARG A 23 -0.12 -10.62 0.90
C ARG A 23 -1.52 -11.13 0.65
N TYR A 24 -2.53 -10.28 0.81
CA TYR A 24 -3.91 -10.65 0.52
C TYR A 24 -4.08 -11.13 -0.93
N LEU A 25 -3.55 -10.37 -1.89
CA LEU A 25 -3.62 -10.75 -3.31
C LEU A 25 -2.93 -12.09 -3.60
N HIS A 26 -1.78 -12.36 -2.98
CA HIS A 26 -0.99 -13.57 -3.24
C HIS A 26 -1.52 -14.81 -2.53
N GLU A 27 -2.03 -14.67 -1.31
CA GLU A 27 -2.24 -15.80 -0.40
C GLU A 27 -3.69 -15.96 0.09
N GLU A 28 -4.45 -14.86 0.22
CA GLU A 28 -5.75 -14.85 0.91
C GLU A 28 -6.94 -14.61 -0.04
N CYS A 29 -6.67 -14.26 -1.30
CA CYS A 29 -7.72 -13.92 -2.26
C CYS A 29 -8.50 -15.16 -2.71
N ARG A 30 -9.84 -15.06 -2.70
CA ARG A 30 -10.76 -16.18 -2.98
C ARG A 30 -10.66 -16.73 -4.40
N VAL A 31 -10.21 -15.92 -5.35
CA VAL A 31 -10.04 -16.30 -6.76
C VAL A 31 -8.68 -16.95 -7.03
N GLY A 32 -7.88 -17.19 -5.99
CA GLY A 32 -6.52 -17.70 -6.08
C GLY A 32 -5.47 -16.58 -6.07
N CYS A 33 -4.21 -16.95 -6.28
CA CYS A 33 -3.09 -16.00 -6.29
C CYS A 33 -3.20 -15.00 -7.44
N ILE A 34 -3.27 -13.71 -7.10
CA ILE A 34 -3.33 -12.59 -8.05
C ILE A 34 -1.96 -11.89 -8.09
N VAL A 35 -1.31 -11.90 -9.26
CA VAL A 35 -0.10 -11.11 -9.49
C VAL A 35 -0.48 -9.70 -9.96
N HIS A 36 -0.22 -8.67 -9.14
CA HIS A 36 -0.60 -7.28 -9.45
C HIS A 36 0.08 -6.72 -10.72
N ARG A 37 1.32 -7.14 -11.02
CA ARG A 37 2.18 -6.72 -12.16
C ARG A 37 2.59 -5.25 -12.24
N ASP A 38 1.82 -4.32 -11.69
CA ASP A 38 2.12 -2.88 -11.70
C ASP A 38 2.15 -2.28 -10.29
N MET A 39 2.92 -2.87 -9.38
CA MET A 39 3.07 -2.39 -8.00
C MET A 39 3.96 -1.14 -7.98
N ARG A 40 3.34 0.05 -8.00
CA ARG A 40 4.02 1.35 -8.00
C ARG A 40 3.32 2.32 -7.03
N PRO A 41 4.01 3.37 -6.53
CA PRO A 41 3.40 4.34 -5.61
C PRO A 41 2.09 4.95 -6.12
N ASN A 42 1.98 5.25 -7.42
CA ASN A 42 0.79 5.84 -8.01
C ASN A 42 -0.44 4.90 -8.01
N ASN A 43 -0.24 3.60 -7.79
CA ASN A 43 -1.31 2.59 -7.74
C ASN A 43 -1.62 2.14 -6.30
N ILE A 44 -0.99 2.74 -5.29
CA ILE A 44 -1.28 2.48 -3.88
C ILE A 44 -2.11 3.64 -3.37
N LEU A 45 -3.42 3.41 -3.25
CA LEU A 45 -4.35 4.41 -2.73
C LEU A 45 -4.28 4.42 -1.20
N ILE A 46 -4.30 5.64 -0.64
CA ILE A 46 -4.26 5.87 0.81
C ILE A 46 -5.36 6.86 1.18
N THR A 47 -5.90 6.71 2.39
CA THR A 47 -6.85 7.66 2.98
C THR A 47 -6.15 8.92 3.50
N HIS A 48 -6.95 9.90 3.93
CA HIS A 48 -6.45 11.11 4.61
C HIS A 48 -5.68 10.79 5.91
N ASP A 49 -5.93 9.62 6.51
CA ASP A 49 -5.28 9.15 7.73
C ASP A 49 -4.07 8.23 7.46
N PHE A 50 -3.58 8.19 6.21
CA PHE A 50 -2.49 7.33 5.75
C PHE A 50 -2.76 5.83 5.96
N GLU A 51 -4.03 5.42 6.02
CA GLU A 51 -4.42 4.01 5.97
C GLU A 51 -4.48 3.54 4.50
N PRO A 52 -4.10 2.28 4.22
CA PRO A 52 -4.37 1.66 2.91
C PRO A 52 -5.88 1.59 2.66
N LEU A 53 -6.29 1.81 1.41
CA LEU A 53 -7.67 1.68 0.95
C LEU A 53 -7.90 0.36 0.21
#